data_AF-A0AAQ0TLU7-F1
#
_entry.id   AF-A0AAQ0TLU7-F1
#
_cell.length_a   1.000
_cell.length_b   1.000
_cell.length_c   1.000
_cell.angle_alpha   90.00
_cell.angle_beta   90.00
_cell.angle_gamma   90.00
#
_symmetry.space_group_name_H-M   'P 1'
#
loop_
_entity.id
_entity.type
_entity.pdbx_description
1 polymer ?
#
loop_
_entity_poly.entity_id
_entity_poly.type
_entity_poly.pdbx_seq_one_letter_code
_entity_poly.pdbx_strand_id
1 'polypeptide(L)'
;MAKRVKIKIGDVFCQEHGDGYKSYFQYIADDSEKDGCPVIRIFKTRYAVSENPGIEDVISSEVGLYVHTDVVSGSEFGGGWYKVGESADLGLDGLALARFVELGDKSDDEGEWSIDKLSRLDPYEECFVWRCDEPRENIGPVNPGDWIAGDAFDGSVYLWPKTVELIKTGYITQRIEMALIDDIVKRRAWPWVDSYTSLIDPLTKFQYYFHFHGDNLVCEVIEKPDGNTVCLSPDKPIADGCSLFDGKFGDIGWHSHEFIGKEKFESVSDKCERDSTAPAGNGGFLRGLRDRLCGR
;
A
#
# COMPACT_ATOMS: atom_id res chain seq x y z
N MET A 1 -15.28 31.06 -15.49
CA MET A 1 -14.12 30.37 -16.08
C MET A 1 -13.09 30.18 -14.99
N ALA A 2 -12.83 28.94 -14.57
CA ALA A 2 -11.77 28.66 -13.61
C ALA A 2 -10.43 28.98 -14.28
N LYS A 3 -9.56 29.70 -13.59
CA LYS A 3 -8.21 30.02 -14.06
C LYS A 3 -7.44 28.70 -14.15
N ARG A 4 -7.16 28.23 -15.37
CA ARG A 4 -6.41 26.99 -15.61
C ARG A 4 -5.04 27.10 -14.94
N VAL A 5 -4.76 26.23 -13.98
CA VAL A 5 -3.44 26.19 -13.32
C VAL A 5 -2.47 25.60 -14.33
N LYS A 6 -1.42 26.37 -14.68
CA LYS A 6 -0.36 25.87 -15.55
C LYS A 6 0.56 24.98 -14.71
N ILE A 7 0.47 23.68 -14.93
CA ILE A 7 1.28 22.65 -14.28
C ILE A 7 2.46 22.31 -15.18
N LYS A 8 3.65 22.13 -14.59
CA LYS A 8 4.89 21.75 -15.30
C LYS A 8 5.78 20.89 -14.40
N ILE A 9 6.71 20.16 -15.01
CA ILE A 9 7.80 19.47 -14.31
C ILE A 9 8.54 20.46 -13.40
N GLY A 10 8.82 20.02 -12.17
CA GLY A 10 9.43 20.79 -11.09
C GLY A 10 8.42 21.41 -10.12
N ASP A 11 7.13 21.44 -10.46
CA ASP A 11 6.08 21.98 -9.58
C ASP A 11 5.93 21.12 -8.33
N VAL A 12 5.84 21.80 -7.18
CA VAL A 12 5.65 21.20 -5.85
C VAL A 12 4.24 21.48 -5.37
N PHE A 13 3.60 20.43 -4.87
CA PHE A 13 2.20 20.43 -4.46
C PHE A 13 2.07 20.05 -2.99
N CYS A 14 1.02 20.58 -2.37
CA CYS A 14 0.62 20.29 -1.01
C CYS A 14 -0.76 19.62 -1.00
N GLN A 15 -0.92 18.58 -0.20
CA GLN A 15 -2.17 17.87 0.05
C GLN A 15 -2.46 17.96 1.55
N GLU A 16 -3.61 18.52 1.93
CA GLU A 16 -4.05 18.57 3.32
C GLU A 16 -4.90 17.34 3.66
N HIS A 17 -4.54 16.63 4.73
CA HIS A 17 -5.09 15.33 5.02
C HIS A 17 -6.50 15.40 5.62
N GLY A 18 -6.83 16.52 6.27
CA GLY A 18 -8.06 16.73 7.05
C GLY A 18 -7.95 16.31 8.52
N ASP A 19 -6.83 15.71 8.92
CA ASP A 19 -6.53 15.25 10.29
C ASP A 19 -5.59 16.21 11.07
N GLY A 20 -5.39 17.42 10.54
CA GLY A 20 -4.45 18.40 11.09
C GLY A 20 -3.03 18.31 10.51
N TYR A 21 -2.77 17.37 9.60
CA TYR A 21 -1.51 17.24 8.87
C TYR A 21 -1.65 17.50 7.37
N LYS A 22 -0.50 17.71 6.72
CA LYS A 22 -0.33 17.85 5.28
C LYS A 22 0.98 17.22 4.82
N SER A 23 0.99 16.80 3.56
CA SER A 23 2.16 16.21 2.91
C SER A 23 2.36 16.83 1.54
N TYR A 24 3.54 16.58 0.97
CA TYR A 24 3.98 17.20 -0.26
C TYR A 24 4.41 16.15 -1.29
N PHE A 25 4.30 16.52 -2.56
CA PHE A 25 4.89 15.78 -3.66
C PHE A 25 5.40 16.75 -4.73
N GLN A 26 6.24 16.26 -5.62
CA GLN A 26 6.73 17.01 -6.78
C GLN A 26 6.47 16.24 -8.06
N TYR A 27 6.03 16.94 -9.10
CA TYR A 27 5.96 16.41 -10.46
C TYR A 27 7.35 16.49 -11.11
N ILE A 28 7.92 15.35 -11.52
CA ILE A 28 9.37 15.26 -11.83
C ILE A 28 9.70 14.76 -13.23
N ALA A 29 8.83 14.00 -13.89
CA ALA A 29 9.08 13.44 -15.21
C ALA A 29 7.76 13.05 -15.89
N ASP A 30 7.80 12.86 -17.21
CA ASP A 30 6.74 12.21 -17.97
C ASP A 30 7.25 10.85 -18.43
N ASP A 31 6.49 9.78 -18.22
CA ASP A 31 6.88 8.43 -18.59
C ASP A 31 6.30 8.04 -19.95
N SER A 32 7.16 7.87 -20.96
CA SER A 32 6.73 7.51 -22.32
C SER A 32 6.11 6.12 -22.41
N GLU A 33 6.48 5.18 -21.54
CA GLU A 33 5.87 3.84 -21.46
C GLU A 33 4.39 3.91 -21.00
N LYS A 34 3.99 5.02 -20.39
CA LYS A 34 2.61 5.32 -19.97
C LYS A 34 2.01 6.51 -20.72
N ASP A 35 2.26 6.59 -22.04
CA ASP A 35 1.73 7.63 -22.92
C ASP A 35 2.06 9.07 -22.46
N GLY A 36 3.21 9.26 -21.82
CA GLY A 36 3.62 10.55 -21.26
C GLY A 36 2.87 10.92 -19.98
N CYS A 37 2.41 9.92 -19.22
CA CYS A 37 1.77 10.16 -17.93
C CYS A 37 2.76 10.81 -16.94
N PRO A 38 2.33 11.83 -16.17
CA PRO A 38 3.17 12.44 -15.15
C PRO A 38 3.59 11.44 -14.07
N VAL A 39 4.90 11.43 -13.77
CA VAL A 39 5.48 10.78 -12.61
C VAL A 39 5.72 11.80 -11.52
N ILE A 40 5.20 11.51 -10.33
CA ILE A 40 5.42 12.29 -9.12
C ILE A 40 6.33 11.52 -8.15
N ARG A 41 7.09 12.27 -7.34
CA ARG A 41 7.70 11.74 -6.10
C ARG A 41 6.96 12.24 -4.88
N ILE A 42 6.55 11.34 -4.00
CA ILE A 42 5.87 11.66 -2.75
C ILE A 42 6.90 11.63 -1.62
N PHE A 43 6.94 12.69 -0.83
CA PHE A 43 7.87 12.80 0.29
C PHE A 43 7.29 12.11 1.53
N LYS A 44 8.16 11.41 2.25
CA LYS A 44 7.82 10.70 3.49
C LYS A 44 7.68 11.64 4.68
N THR A 45 8.00 12.92 4.58
CA THR A 45 7.81 13.86 5.69
C THR A 45 6.38 14.42 5.67
N ARG A 46 5.67 14.29 6.80
CA ARG A 46 4.42 15.03 7.04
C ARG A 46 4.66 16.25 7.92
N TYR A 47 3.85 17.27 7.74
CA TYR A 47 3.90 18.52 8.50
C TYR A 47 2.54 18.79 9.14
N ALA A 48 2.50 19.45 10.29
CA ALA A 48 1.25 20.00 10.78
C ALA A 48 0.74 21.07 9.80
N VAL A 49 -0.58 21.22 9.68
CA VAL A 49 -1.17 22.20 8.74
C VAL A 49 -0.69 23.63 8.99
N SER A 50 -0.39 23.97 10.25
CA SER A 50 0.16 25.27 10.67
C SER A 50 1.62 25.51 10.25
N GLU A 51 2.38 24.46 9.98
CA GLU A 51 3.79 24.57 9.57
C GLU A 51 3.86 24.97 8.09
N ASN A 52 4.83 25.81 7.73
CA ASN A 52 5.04 26.22 6.33
C ASN A 52 6.51 26.00 5.97
N PRO A 53 6.91 24.75 5.68
CA PRO A 53 8.29 24.44 5.33
C PRO A 53 8.70 25.17 4.05
N GLY A 54 9.99 25.50 3.93
CA GLY A 54 10.54 25.99 2.67
C GLY A 54 10.50 24.90 1.61
N ILE A 55 10.46 25.30 0.33
CA ILE A 55 10.47 24.32 -0.77
C ILE A 55 11.73 23.44 -0.73
N GLU A 56 12.89 24.01 -0.42
CA GLU A 56 14.14 23.25 -0.31
C GLU A 56 14.11 22.22 0.86
N ASP A 57 13.41 22.53 1.96
CA ASP A 57 13.24 21.60 3.07
C ASP A 57 12.33 20.41 2.66
N VAL A 58 11.30 20.69 1.87
CA VAL A 58 10.43 19.66 1.28
C VAL A 58 11.22 18.79 0.29
N ILE A 59 11.96 19.42 -0.62
CA ILE A 59 12.70 18.72 -1.69
C ILE A 59 13.84 17.84 -1.14
N SER A 60 14.49 18.26 -0.06
CA SER A 60 15.55 17.49 0.61
C SER A 60 15.03 16.36 1.51
N SER A 61 13.70 16.24 1.68
CA SER A 61 13.09 15.15 2.46
C SER A 61 13.23 13.80 1.75
N GLU A 62 13.20 12.72 2.54
CA GLU A 62 13.22 11.34 2.03
C GLU A 62 12.03 11.11 1.07
N VAL A 63 12.32 10.59 -0.12
CA VAL A 63 11.29 10.14 -1.07
C VAL A 63 10.79 8.78 -0.62
N GLY A 64 9.48 8.64 -0.47
CA GLY A 64 8.87 7.37 -0.09
C GLY A 64 8.28 6.57 -1.26
N LEU A 65 7.75 7.26 -2.28
CA LEU A 65 7.09 6.63 -3.43
C LEU A 65 7.32 7.41 -4.73
N TYR A 66 7.38 6.69 -5.84
CA TYR A 66 7.19 7.20 -7.19
C TYR A 66 5.86 6.68 -7.73
N VAL A 67 5.08 7.55 -8.37
CA VAL A 67 3.69 7.25 -8.75
C VAL A 67 3.35 7.91 -10.08
N HIS A 68 2.71 7.18 -10.99
CA HIS A 68 2.06 7.73 -12.18
C HIS A 68 0.68 8.26 -11.83
N THR A 69 0.39 9.53 -12.14
CA THR A 69 -0.92 10.12 -11.83
C THR A 69 -1.23 11.35 -12.66
N ASP A 70 -2.52 11.61 -12.88
CA ASP A 70 -2.98 12.87 -13.44
C ASP A 70 -2.91 14.01 -12.40
N VAL A 71 -1.81 14.77 -12.45
CA VAL A 71 -1.54 15.95 -11.60
C VAL A 71 -2.58 17.07 -11.80
N VAL A 72 -3.16 17.15 -13.01
CA VAL A 72 -4.12 18.21 -13.36
C VAL A 72 -5.43 17.99 -12.63
N SER A 73 -6.00 16.79 -12.73
CA SER A 73 -7.28 16.49 -12.09
C SER A 73 -7.26 16.80 -10.59
N GLY A 74 -6.25 16.35 -9.86
CA GLY A 74 -6.19 16.64 -8.42
C GLY A 74 -5.94 18.12 -8.07
N SER A 75 -5.50 18.95 -9.01
CA SER A 75 -5.40 20.41 -8.83
C SER A 75 -6.71 21.15 -9.14
N GLU A 76 -7.62 20.53 -9.92
CA GLU A 76 -8.89 21.14 -10.34
C GLU A 76 -10.06 20.75 -9.43
N PHE A 77 -10.02 19.56 -8.81
CA PHE A 77 -11.10 19.07 -7.94
C PHE A 77 -10.82 19.33 -6.46
N GLY A 78 -11.86 19.74 -5.72
CA GLY A 78 -11.79 19.94 -4.28
C GLY A 78 -11.43 18.64 -3.54
N GLY A 79 -10.51 18.73 -2.57
CA GLY A 79 -10.02 17.58 -1.81
C GLY A 79 -8.73 16.94 -2.36
N GLY A 80 -8.25 17.40 -3.51
CA GLY A 80 -6.94 17.03 -4.06
C GLY A 80 -5.79 17.82 -3.43
N TRP A 81 -5.04 18.54 -4.27
CA TRP A 81 -3.83 19.27 -3.90
C TRP A 81 -3.77 20.67 -4.52
N TYR A 82 -2.86 21.50 -4.02
CA TYR A 82 -2.59 22.82 -4.58
C TYR A 82 -1.10 23.07 -4.73
N LYS A 83 -0.71 23.78 -5.79
CA LYS A 83 0.69 24.16 -6.04
C LYS A 83 1.17 25.14 -4.98
N VAL A 84 2.33 24.86 -4.39
CA VAL A 84 2.97 25.68 -3.35
C VAL A 84 4.29 26.29 -3.78
N GLY A 85 4.90 25.76 -4.84
CA GLY A 85 6.18 26.25 -5.33
C GLY A 85 6.69 25.44 -6.52
N GLU A 86 7.96 25.61 -6.82
CA GLU A 86 8.68 24.85 -7.83
C GLU A 86 10.14 24.70 -7.43
N SER A 87 10.77 23.62 -7.85
CA SER A 87 12.21 23.40 -7.73
C SER A 87 12.76 22.74 -9.00
N ALA A 88 14.00 23.09 -9.35
CA ALA A 88 14.72 22.47 -10.45
C ALA A 88 15.45 21.19 -10.02
N ASP A 89 15.58 20.94 -8.71
CA ASP A 89 15.99 19.62 -8.23
C ASP A 89 14.79 18.67 -8.37
N LEU A 90 14.95 17.70 -9.27
CA LEU A 90 13.94 16.70 -9.60
C LEU A 90 14.26 15.33 -8.96
N GLY A 91 15.41 15.17 -8.29
CA GLY A 91 15.84 13.89 -7.72
C GLY A 91 15.89 12.72 -8.72
N LEU A 92 16.35 12.99 -9.95
CA LEU A 92 16.33 12.00 -11.04
C LEU A 92 17.21 10.78 -10.76
N ASP A 93 18.24 10.90 -9.92
CA ASP A 93 19.08 9.77 -9.52
C ASP A 93 18.27 8.69 -8.79
N GLY A 94 17.32 9.10 -7.94
CA GLY A 94 16.40 8.16 -7.28
C GLY A 94 15.39 7.56 -8.26
N LEU A 95 14.86 8.39 -9.18
CA LEU A 95 13.92 7.93 -10.21
C LEU A 95 14.57 6.91 -11.16
N ALA A 96 15.85 7.09 -11.50
CA ALA A 96 16.60 6.17 -12.37
C ALA A 96 16.81 4.77 -11.75
N LEU A 97 16.68 4.64 -10.42
CA LEU A 97 16.75 3.37 -9.69
C LEU A 97 15.37 2.75 -9.45
N ALA A 98 14.30 3.56 -9.52
CA ALA A 98 12.93 3.11 -9.34
C ALA A 98 12.53 2.15 -10.47
N ARG A 99 11.97 1.01 -10.09
CA ARG A 99 11.44 0.03 -11.05
C ARG A 99 9.93 -0.01 -10.93
N PHE A 100 9.24 0.32 -12.00
CA PHE A 100 7.80 0.19 -12.08
C PHE A 100 7.42 -1.23 -12.49
N VAL A 101 6.34 -1.72 -11.92
CA VAL A 101 5.86 -3.08 -12.11
C VAL A 101 4.39 -3.04 -12.49
N GLU A 102 4.02 -3.84 -13.48
CA GLU A 102 2.64 -4.03 -13.90
C GLU A 102 2.42 -5.50 -14.24
N LEU A 103 1.31 -6.06 -13.79
CA LEU A 103 0.85 -7.36 -14.25
C LEU A 103 0.18 -7.20 -15.60
N GLY A 104 0.38 -8.18 -16.49
CA GLY A 104 -0.18 -8.15 -17.83
C GLY A 104 -1.69 -7.99 -17.80
N ASP A 105 -2.17 -6.95 -18.46
CA ASP A 105 -3.55 -6.85 -18.91
C ASP A 105 -3.57 -6.97 -20.43
N LYS A 106 -4.55 -7.68 -20.95
CA LYS A 106 -4.61 -8.21 -22.32
C LYS A 106 -4.96 -7.13 -23.36
N SER A 107 -4.62 -5.87 -23.12
CA SER A 107 -5.03 -4.74 -23.96
C SER A 107 -4.25 -4.59 -25.26
N ASP A 108 -3.05 -5.18 -25.37
CA ASP A 108 -2.16 -4.89 -26.49
C ASP A 108 -2.34 -5.83 -27.70
N ASP A 109 -3.09 -6.93 -27.53
CA ASP A 109 -3.47 -7.82 -28.64
C ASP A 109 -4.83 -7.40 -29.22
N GLU A 110 -4.77 -6.56 -30.25
CA GLU A 110 -5.90 -6.11 -31.08
C GLU A 110 -6.81 -7.28 -31.53
N GLY A 111 -8.13 -7.15 -31.32
CA GLY A 111 -9.09 -7.56 -32.34
C GLY A 111 -10.32 -8.39 -31.94
N GLU A 112 -10.33 -9.17 -30.85
CA GLU A 112 -11.51 -9.98 -30.51
C GLU A 112 -11.71 -10.21 -29.00
N TRP A 113 -12.73 -9.54 -28.46
CA TRP A 113 -13.31 -9.82 -27.15
C TRP A 113 -14.06 -11.15 -27.19
N SER A 114 -13.62 -12.16 -26.46
CA SER A 114 -14.39 -13.39 -26.25
C SER A 114 -14.40 -13.79 -24.77
N ILE A 115 -15.55 -14.27 -24.30
CA ILE A 115 -15.73 -14.77 -22.92
C ILE A 115 -14.79 -15.96 -22.63
N ASP A 116 -14.40 -16.73 -23.65
CA ASP A 116 -13.46 -17.85 -23.52
C ASP A 116 -12.00 -17.40 -23.31
N LYS A 117 -11.64 -16.18 -23.74
CA LYS A 117 -10.31 -15.60 -23.49
C LYS A 117 -10.19 -14.95 -22.11
N LEU A 118 -11.30 -14.52 -21.51
CA LEU A 118 -11.37 -13.95 -20.15
C LEU A 118 -11.16 -15.00 -19.05
N SER A 119 -11.41 -16.27 -19.34
CA SER A 119 -11.32 -17.37 -18.37
C SER A 119 -9.95 -18.06 -18.31
N ARG A 120 -8.95 -17.62 -19.09
CA ARG A 120 -7.70 -18.37 -19.34
C ARG A 120 -6.39 -17.62 -19.10
N LEU A 121 -6.40 -16.44 -18.49
CA LEU A 121 -5.14 -15.80 -18.07
C LEU A 121 -5.15 -15.60 -16.57
N ASP A 122 -4.26 -16.35 -15.94
CA ASP A 122 -3.75 -15.99 -14.63
C ASP A 122 -2.87 -14.73 -14.83
N PRO A 123 -3.21 -13.58 -14.23
CA PRO A 123 -2.48 -12.32 -14.42
C PRO A 123 -1.03 -12.40 -13.91
N TYR A 124 -0.67 -13.44 -13.17
CA TYR A 124 0.72 -13.69 -12.79
C TYR A 124 1.55 -14.37 -13.90
N GLU A 125 0.98 -14.72 -15.05
CA GLU A 125 1.73 -15.31 -16.19
C GLU A 125 2.61 -14.28 -16.91
N GLU A 126 2.23 -13.00 -16.86
CA GLU A 126 2.98 -11.91 -17.47
C GLU A 126 3.21 -10.81 -16.45
N CYS A 127 4.46 -10.55 -16.12
CA CYS A 127 4.86 -9.43 -15.28
C CYS A 127 5.81 -8.54 -16.06
N PHE A 128 5.48 -7.26 -16.13
CA PHE A 128 6.29 -6.26 -16.80
C PHE A 128 7.04 -5.42 -15.78
N VAL A 129 8.31 -5.15 -16.07
CA VAL A 129 9.15 -4.26 -15.26
C VAL A 129 9.81 -3.24 -16.18
N TRP A 130 9.84 -1.97 -15.76
CA TRP A 130 10.50 -0.90 -16.50
C TRP A 130 11.03 0.20 -15.58
N ARG A 131 11.78 1.12 -16.16
CA ARG A 131 12.18 2.39 -15.55
C ARG A 131 11.53 3.52 -16.32
N CYS A 132 11.37 4.67 -15.66
CA CYS A 132 10.77 5.84 -16.30
C CYS A 132 11.46 6.16 -17.65
N ASP A 133 10.68 6.32 -18.71
CA ASP A 133 11.14 6.62 -20.06
C ASP A 133 11.99 5.52 -20.73
N GLU A 134 11.92 4.29 -20.20
CA GLU A 134 12.51 3.09 -20.81
C GLU A 134 11.41 2.07 -21.19
N PRO A 135 11.59 1.30 -22.28
CA PRO A 135 10.64 0.27 -22.67
C PRO A 135 10.44 -0.78 -21.58
N ARG A 136 9.20 -1.27 -21.40
CA ARG A 136 8.95 -2.37 -20.46
C ARG A 136 9.45 -3.73 -20.93
N GLU A 137 10.00 -4.49 -19.98
CA GLU A 137 10.47 -5.86 -20.18
C GLU A 137 9.50 -6.85 -19.51
N ASN A 138 9.07 -7.88 -20.25
CA ASN A 138 8.31 -8.98 -19.67
C ASN A 138 9.28 -9.97 -19.01
N ILE A 139 9.20 -10.09 -17.68
CA ILE A 139 10.03 -11.01 -16.90
C ILE A 139 9.41 -12.41 -16.77
N GLY A 140 8.27 -12.63 -17.42
CA GLY A 140 7.55 -13.89 -17.43
C GLY A 140 6.71 -14.11 -16.17
N PRO A 141 6.37 -15.38 -15.86
CA PRO A 141 5.48 -15.69 -14.77
C PRO A 141 6.13 -15.39 -13.42
N VAL A 142 5.31 -14.89 -12.50
CA VAL A 142 5.66 -14.60 -11.10
C VAL A 142 4.75 -15.39 -10.17
N ASN A 143 5.16 -15.63 -8.93
CA ASN A 143 4.26 -16.23 -7.94
C ASN A 143 3.85 -15.16 -6.91
N PRO A 144 2.59 -15.21 -6.42
CA PRO A 144 2.19 -14.43 -5.25
C PRO A 144 3.12 -14.67 -4.05
N GLY A 145 3.60 -13.61 -3.43
CA GLY A 145 4.54 -13.65 -2.31
C GLY A 145 6.02 -13.72 -2.73
N ASP A 146 6.34 -13.96 -4.01
CA ASP A 146 7.69 -13.82 -4.55
C ASP A 146 7.96 -12.34 -4.86
N TRP A 147 8.12 -11.56 -3.79
CA TRP A 147 8.30 -10.11 -3.84
C TRP A 147 9.42 -9.70 -4.79
N ILE A 148 9.12 -8.77 -5.71
CA ILE A 148 10.13 -8.15 -6.55
C ILE A 148 11.08 -7.34 -5.67
N ALA A 149 12.34 -7.79 -5.63
CA ALA A 149 13.36 -7.22 -4.75
C ALA A 149 13.73 -5.78 -5.14
N GLY A 150 14.13 -4.98 -4.15
CA GLY A 150 14.61 -3.60 -4.28
C GLY A 150 13.48 -2.56 -4.35
N ASP A 151 13.77 -1.40 -4.94
CA ASP A 151 12.82 -0.27 -5.01
C ASP A 151 11.81 -0.42 -6.15
N ALA A 152 10.99 -1.47 -6.05
CA ALA A 152 9.88 -1.71 -6.96
C ALA A 152 8.64 -0.90 -6.55
N PHE A 153 7.97 -0.28 -7.52
CA PHE A 153 6.75 0.48 -7.35
C PHE A 153 5.69 -0.03 -8.31
N ASP A 154 4.44 0.17 -7.95
CA ASP A 154 3.35 -0.08 -8.88
C ASP A 154 3.40 0.96 -10.01
N GLY A 155 3.42 0.48 -11.25
CA GLY A 155 3.43 1.32 -12.45
C GLY A 155 2.04 1.68 -12.98
N SER A 156 0.97 1.32 -12.27
CA SER A 156 -0.40 1.71 -12.60
C SER A 156 -0.57 3.22 -12.58
N VAL A 157 -1.39 3.74 -13.50
CA VAL A 157 -1.77 5.17 -13.51
C VAL A 157 -2.92 5.41 -12.53
N TYR A 158 -2.66 6.16 -11.47
CA TYR A 158 -3.66 6.44 -10.45
C TYR A 158 -4.51 7.67 -10.74
N LEU A 159 -5.82 7.49 -10.58
CA LEU A 159 -6.76 8.59 -10.45
C LEU A 159 -6.46 9.41 -9.19
N TRP A 160 -6.70 10.72 -9.25
CA TRP A 160 -6.36 11.65 -8.18
C TRP A 160 -6.87 11.25 -6.77
N PRO A 161 -8.05 10.64 -6.55
CA PRO A 161 -8.46 10.25 -5.20
C PRO A 161 -7.58 9.15 -4.61
N LYS A 162 -7.06 8.26 -5.46
CA LYS A 162 -6.15 7.18 -5.07
C LYS A 162 -4.75 7.71 -4.79
N THR A 163 -4.30 8.69 -5.56
CA THR A 163 -3.07 9.42 -5.27
C THR A 163 -3.15 10.18 -3.94
N VAL A 164 -4.29 10.81 -3.63
CA VAL A 164 -4.55 11.40 -2.32
C VAL A 164 -4.46 10.36 -1.21
N GLU A 165 -5.00 9.15 -1.40
CA GLU A 165 -4.86 8.05 -0.46
C GLU A 165 -3.38 7.67 -0.26
N LEU A 166 -2.60 7.45 -1.34
CA LEU A 166 -1.15 7.20 -1.28
C LEU A 166 -0.37 8.29 -0.53
N ILE A 167 -0.68 9.56 -0.75
CA ILE A 167 -0.04 10.67 -0.04
C ILE A 167 -0.30 10.58 1.46
N LYS A 168 -1.51 10.19 1.88
CA LYS A 168 -1.90 10.11 3.29
C LYS A 168 -1.35 8.89 4.01
N THR A 169 -1.34 7.72 3.35
CA THR A 169 -1.13 6.42 3.99
C THR A 169 0.09 5.64 3.47
N GLY A 170 0.56 5.94 2.26
CA GLY A 170 1.63 5.23 1.56
C GLY A 170 1.16 3.99 0.78
N TYR A 171 -0.14 3.66 0.89
CA TYR A 171 -0.77 2.53 0.20
C TYR A 171 -2.24 2.82 -0.06
N ILE A 172 -2.90 2.07 -0.95
CA ILE A 172 -4.35 2.18 -1.14
C ILE A 172 -5.08 1.00 -0.55
N THR A 173 -6.21 1.26 0.11
CA THR A 173 -7.07 0.24 0.74
C THR A 173 -7.96 -0.45 -0.29
N GLN A 174 -8.43 0.27 -1.31
CA GLN A 174 -9.30 -0.28 -2.34
C GLN A 174 -8.64 -0.22 -3.72
N ARG A 175 -8.26 -1.40 -4.22
CA ARG A 175 -8.02 -1.68 -5.63
C ARG A 175 -9.19 -2.48 -6.16
N ILE A 176 -9.96 -1.90 -7.08
CA ILE A 176 -11.03 -2.60 -7.79
C ILE A 176 -10.45 -3.28 -9.04
N GLU A 177 -9.46 -2.65 -9.65
CA GLU A 177 -8.65 -3.16 -10.75
C GLU A 177 -7.25 -3.49 -10.18
N MET A 178 -6.71 -4.66 -10.51
CA MET A 178 -5.33 -5.04 -10.19
C MET A 178 -4.99 -5.23 -8.70
N ALA A 179 -5.89 -5.83 -7.90
CA ALA A 179 -5.62 -6.19 -6.50
C ALA A 179 -4.41 -7.15 -6.29
N LEU A 180 -3.92 -7.74 -7.38
CA LEU A 180 -2.92 -8.79 -7.40
C LEU A 180 -1.48 -8.26 -7.47
N ILE A 181 -1.31 -6.99 -7.85
CA ILE A 181 0.02 -6.34 -7.85
C ILE A 181 0.61 -6.29 -6.43
N ASP A 182 -0.25 -6.23 -5.41
CA ASP A 182 0.16 -6.17 -4.00
C ASP A 182 0.68 -7.52 -3.48
N ASP A 183 0.62 -8.59 -4.28
CA ASP A 183 1.23 -9.88 -3.97
C ASP A 183 2.67 -9.99 -4.50
N ILE A 184 3.12 -9.03 -5.32
CA ILE A 184 4.47 -9.03 -5.90
C ILE A 184 5.22 -7.72 -5.69
N VAL A 185 4.52 -6.62 -5.43
CA VAL A 185 5.07 -5.33 -5.01
C VAL A 185 4.61 -5.03 -3.59
N LYS A 186 5.56 -4.89 -2.67
CA LYS A 186 5.25 -4.60 -1.27
C LYS A 186 4.62 -3.22 -1.11
N ARG A 187 3.50 -3.18 -0.39
CA ARG A 187 2.94 -1.92 0.13
C ARG A 187 3.87 -1.31 1.17
N ARG A 188 3.86 0.02 1.26
CA ARG A 188 4.71 0.79 2.17
C ARG A 188 3.80 1.68 3.02
N ALA A 189 3.53 1.30 4.26
CA ALA A 189 2.76 2.16 5.14
C ALA A 189 3.65 3.30 5.65
N TRP A 190 3.12 4.52 5.68
CA TRP A 190 3.85 5.61 6.29
C TRP A 190 4.03 5.40 7.80
N PRO A 191 5.16 5.84 8.39
CA PRO A 191 5.47 5.57 9.80
C PRO A 191 4.44 6.06 10.83
N TRP A 192 3.51 6.92 10.44
CA TRP A 192 2.47 7.48 11.32
C TRP A 192 1.07 6.88 11.12
N VAL A 193 0.93 5.90 10.22
CA VAL A 193 -0.37 5.37 9.83
C VAL A 193 -0.71 4.19 10.71
N ASP A 194 -1.92 4.18 11.26
CA ASP A 194 -2.49 2.99 11.88
C ASP A 194 -3.32 2.22 10.83
N SER A 195 -2.89 1.00 10.55
CA SER A 195 -3.56 0.10 9.61
C SER A 195 -4.24 -1.03 10.37
N TYR A 196 -5.53 -1.23 10.13
CA TYR A 196 -6.31 -2.31 10.73
C TYR A 196 -6.76 -3.26 9.64
N THR A 197 -6.37 -4.53 9.77
CA THR A 197 -6.68 -5.56 8.78
C THR A 197 -7.21 -6.82 9.44
N SER A 198 -7.85 -7.68 8.64
CA SER A 198 -8.31 -8.98 9.08
C SER A 198 -8.23 -10.00 7.95
N LEU A 199 -7.75 -11.20 8.25
CA LEU A 199 -7.68 -12.33 7.31
C LEU A 199 -8.25 -13.59 7.93
N ILE A 200 -8.82 -14.45 7.10
CA ILE A 200 -9.30 -15.77 7.52
C ILE A 200 -8.38 -16.84 6.94
N ASP A 201 -7.85 -17.71 7.79
CA ASP A 201 -7.15 -18.90 7.32
C ASP A 201 -8.21 -19.93 6.86
N PRO A 202 -8.26 -20.27 5.56
CA PRO A 202 -9.29 -21.16 5.04
C PRO A 202 -9.16 -22.60 5.55
N LEU A 203 -7.99 -23.02 6.04
CA LEU A 203 -7.75 -24.38 6.54
C LEU A 203 -8.12 -24.48 8.03
N THR A 204 -7.59 -23.58 8.85
CA THR A 204 -7.83 -23.62 10.31
C THR A 204 -9.14 -22.93 10.70
N LYS A 205 -9.70 -22.10 9.82
CA LYS A 205 -10.83 -21.20 10.08
C LYS A 205 -10.54 -20.17 11.18
N PHE A 206 -9.27 -19.93 11.46
CA PHE A 206 -8.87 -18.87 12.39
C PHE A 206 -9.09 -17.53 11.70
N GLN A 207 -9.70 -16.61 12.42
CA GLN A 207 -9.83 -15.23 12.00
C GLN A 207 -8.77 -14.42 12.72
N TYR A 208 -7.89 -13.79 11.96
CA TYR A 208 -6.84 -12.93 12.48
C TYR A 208 -7.26 -11.49 12.28
N TYR A 209 -6.88 -10.66 13.23
CA TYR A 209 -7.04 -9.22 13.23
C TYR A 209 -5.69 -8.60 13.56
N PHE A 210 -5.23 -7.66 12.75
CA PHE A 210 -3.96 -7.00 12.96
C PHE A 210 -4.15 -5.49 13.09
N HIS A 211 -3.41 -4.91 14.01
CA HIS A 211 -3.17 -3.47 14.07
C HIS A 211 -1.68 -3.23 13.86
N PHE A 212 -1.35 -2.54 12.77
CA PHE A 212 0.00 -2.07 12.48
C PHE A 212 0.09 -0.56 12.71
N HIS A 213 1.26 -0.10 13.16
CA HIS A 213 1.66 1.30 13.16
C HIS A 213 2.87 1.48 12.23
N GLY A 214 2.63 2.14 11.09
CA GLY A 214 3.49 2.03 9.92
C GLY A 214 3.65 0.57 9.50
N ASP A 215 4.90 0.13 9.35
CA ASP A 215 5.19 -1.26 9.01
C ASP A 215 5.17 -2.23 10.20
N ASN A 216 5.14 -1.73 11.44
CA ASN A 216 5.36 -2.54 12.62
C ASN A 216 4.04 -3.02 13.22
N LEU A 217 3.97 -4.31 13.57
CA LEU A 217 2.83 -4.87 14.27
C LEU A 217 2.76 -4.33 15.71
N VAL A 218 1.60 -3.78 16.08
CA VAL A 218 1.31 -3.31 17.44
C VAL A 218 0.65 -4.42 18.24
N CYS A 219 -0.39 -5.03 17.67
CA CYS A 219 -1.08 -6.16 18.27
C CYS A 219 -1.81 -7.01 17.23
N GLU A 220 -1.99 -8.28 17.59
CA GLU A 220 -2.70 -9.28 16.83
C GLU A 220 -3.76 -9.93 17.73
N VAL A 221 -4.98 -10.08 17.21
CA VAL A 221 -6.05 -10.82 17.86
C VAL A 221 -6.44 -11.99 16.97
N ILE A 222 -6.43 -13.20 17.53
CA ILE A 222 -6.78 -14.43 16.84
C ILE A 222 -8.09 -14.94 17.43
N GLU A 223 -9.15 -15.00 16.63
CA GLU A 223 -10.40 -15.67 16.99
C GLU A 223 -10.41 -17.09 16.40
N LYS A 224 -10.47 -18.07 17.31
CA LYS A 224 -10.54 -19.50 16.99
C LYS A 224 -11.97 -19.90 16.61
N PRO A 225 -12.18 -21.03 15.92
CA PRO A 225 -13.50 -21.46 15.49
C PRO A 225 -14.48 -21.78 16.63
N ASP A 226 -13.95 -22.06 17.82
CA ASP A 226 -14.70 -22.28 19.05
C ASP A 226 -15.15 -20.96 19.74
N GLY A 227 -14.78 -19.81 19.17
CA GLY A 227 -15.07 -18.47 19.68
C GLY A 227 -14.08 -17.95 20.72
N ASN A 228 -13.08 -18.75 21.10
CA ASN A 228 -12.01 -18.31 21.98
C ASN A 228 -11.10 -17.32 21.25
N THR A 229 -10.63 -16.31 21.97
CA THR A 229 -9.74 -15.28 21.41
C THR A 229 -8.37 -15.31 22.07
N VAL A 230 -7.34 -14.99 21.30
CA VAL A 230 -5.96 -14.88 21.78
C VAL A 230 -5.42 -13.51 21.37
N CYS A 231 -5.03 -12.72 22.36
CA CYS A 231 -4.40 -11.42 22.16
C CYS A 231 -2.89 -11.55 22.30
N LEU A 232 -2.17 -11.09 21.27
CA LEU A 232 -0.73 -11.11 21.18
C LEU A 232 -0.23 -9.68 20.94
N SER A 233 0.89 -9.35 21.57
CA SER A 233 1.60 -8.10 21.39
C SER A 233 3.10 -8.33 21.57
N PRO A 234 3.97 -7.36 21.25
CA PRO A 234 5.40 -7.48 21.52
C PRO A 234 5.72 -7.81 22.99
N ASP A 235 4.91 -7.33 23.93
CA ASP A 235 5.06 -7.61 25.37
C ASP A 235 4.53 -9.00 25.79
N LYS A 236 3.59 -9.55 25.01
CA LYS A 236 3.02 -10.89 25.19
C LYS A 236 3.03 -11.64 23.85
N PRO A 237 4.21 -12.05 23.35
CA PRO A 237 4.34 -12.56 21.99
C PRO A 237 3.91 -14.02 21.83
N ILE A 238 3.61 -14.73 22.93
CA ILE A 238 3.16 -16.12 22.91
C ILE A 238 2.00 -16.28 23.90
N ALA A 239 0.87 -16.82 23.44
CA ALA A 239 -0.28 -17.16 24.26
C ALA A 239 -1.07 -18.30 23.62
N ASP A 240 -1.59 -19.24 24.42
CA ASP A 240 -2.46 -20.34 24.00
C ASP A 240 -2.01 -21.13 22.75
N GLY A 241 -0.70 -21.34 22.65
CA GLY A 241 -0.07 -22.08 21.54
C GLY A 241 0.12 -21.26 20.26
N CYS A 242 -0.33 -20.00 20.24
CA CYS A 242 -0.13 -19.05 19.17
C CYS A 242 1.10 -18.17 19.45
N SER A 243 1.78 -17.74 18.40
CA SER A 243 2.90 -16.79 18.45
C SER A 243 2.57 -15.58 17.59
N LEU A 244 2.99 -14.41 18.06
CA LEU A 244 2.82 -13.14 17.37
C LEU A 244 3.42 -13.22 15.97
N PHE A 245 2.70 -12.69 14.98
CA PHE A 245 3.22 -12.48 13.63
C PHE A 245 4.50 -11.62 13.68
N ASP A 246 5.57 -12.10 13.04
CA ASP A 246 6.91 -11.49 13.07
C ASP A 246 7.28 -10.74 11.79
N GLY A 247 6.36 -10.65 10.82
CA GLY A 247 6.52 -9.89 9.59
C GLY A 247 6.05 -8.43 9.70
N LYS A 248 6.16 -7.71 8.59
CA LYS A 248 5.74 -6.32 8.42
C LYS A 248 4.39 -6.21 7.72
N PHE A 249 3.78 -5.03 7.80
CA PHE A 249 2.55 -4.72 7.06
C PHE A 249 2.63 -5.09 5.57
N GLY A 250 3.70 -4.68 4.88
CA GLY A 250 3.90 -4.95 3.45
C GLY A 250 4.33 -6.38 3.10
N ASP A 251 4.52 -7.27 4.09
CA ASP A 251 4.83 -8.69 3.84
C ASP A 251 3.56 -9.53 3.58
N ILE A 252 2.39 -8.91 3.64
CA ILE A 252 1.08 -9.51 3.33
C ILE A 252 0.46 -8.72 2.17
N GLY A 253 0.03 -9.44 1.13
CA GLY A 253 -0.68 -8.88 -0.03
C GLY A 253 -2.13 -8.57 0.29
N TRP A 254 -2.38 -7.51 1.07
CA TRP A 254 -3.70 -7.20 1.57
C TRP A 254 -4.73 -6.92 0.48
N HIS A 255 -5.81 -7.69 0.46
CA HIS A 255 -6.94 -7.43 -0.41
C HIS A 255 -7.88 -6.36 0.15
N SER A 256 -8.63 -5.72 -0.74
CA SER A 256 -9.49 -4.57 -0.39
C SER A 256 -10.51 -4.86 0.71
N HIS A 257 -11.00 -6.10 0.79
CA HIS A 257 -12.00 -6.52 1.79
C HIS A 257 -11.39 -6.90 3.15
N GLU A 258 -10.06 -6.98 3.24
CA GLU A 258 -9.34 -7.31 4.46
C GLU A 258 -9.04 -6.06 5.29
N PHE A 259 -9.13 -4.87 4.71
CA PHE A 259 -9.06 -3.61 5.46
C PHE A 259 -10.34 -3.41 6.28
N ILE A 260 -10.17 -3.22 7.59
CA ILE A 260 -11.27 -2.98 8.52
C ILE A 260 -11.10 -1.61 9.19
N GLY A 261 -12.20 -1.09 9.73
CA GLY A 261 -12.15 0.13 10.52
C GLY A 261 -11.58 -0.12 11.91
N LYS A 262 -10.96 0.91 12.49
CA LYS A 262 -10.48 0.91 13.88
C LYS A 262 -11.54 0.42 14.87
N GLU A 263 -12.77 0.91 14.77
CA GLU A 263 -13.89 0.52 15.63
C GLU A 263 -14.16 -1.00 15.61
N LYS A 264 -14.04 -1.62 14.42
CA LYS A 264 -14.21 -3.07 14.25
C LYS A 264 -13.09 -3.81 14.98
N PHE A 265 -11.85 -3.36 14.83
CA PHE A 265 -10.69 -3.95 15.51
C PHE A 265 -10.83 -3.84 17.04
N GLU A 266 -11.09 -2.63 17.55
CA GLU A 266 -11.26 -2.35 18.99
C GLU A 266 -12.37 -3.22 19.60
N SER A 267 -13.48 -3.42 18.89
CA SER A 267 -14.57 -4.28 19.39
C SER A 267 -14.14 -5.73 19.65
N VAL A 268 -13.21 -6.26 18.86
CA VAL A 268 -12.67 -7.63 19.00
C VAL A 268 -11.56 -7.66 20.04
N SER A 269 -10.68 -6.66 20.05
CA SER A 269 -9.61 -6.50 21.03
C SER A 269 -10.15 -6.37 22.46
N ASP A 270 -11.13 -5.48 22.69
CA ASP A 270 -11.77 -5.28 24.00
C ASP A 270 -12.47 -6.54 24.51
N LYS A 271 -13.05 -7.35 23.61
CA LYS A 271 -13.64 -8.65 23.96
C LYS A 271 -12.54 -9.59 24.47
N CYS A 272 -11.45 -9.70 23.73
CA CYS A 272 -10.34 -10.57 24.08
C CYS A 272 -9.63 -10.18 25.39
N GLU A 273 -9.42 -8.89 25.65
CA GLU A 273 -8.86 -8.42 26.92
C GLU A 273 -9.76 -8.75 28.11
N ARG A 274 -11.09 -8.61 27.97
CA ARG A 274 -12.04 -9.00 29.02
C ARG A 274 -12.00 -10.51 29.28
N ASP A 275 -12.01 -11.32 28.25
CA ASP A 275 -11.98 -12.79 28.36
C ASP A 275 -10.65 -13.28 29.00
N SER A 276 -9.55 -12.57 28.76
CA SER A 276 -8.23 -12.83 29.37
C SER A 276 -8.20 -12.61 30.89
N THR A 277 -9.15 -11.85 31.46
CA THR A 277 -9.23 -11.58 32.91
C THR A 277 -10.15 -12.55 33.66
N ALA A 278 -10.86 -13.44 32.95
CA ALA A 278 -11.63 -14.52 33.55
C ALA A 278 -10.70 -15.68 33.98
N PRO A 279 -10.97 -16.39 35.10
CA PRO A 279 -10.09 -17.45 35.57
C PRO A 279 -9.99 -18.59 34.54
N ALA A 280 -8.74 -18.92 34.15
CA ALA A 280 -8.43 -19.89 33.12
C ALA A 280 -8.99 -21.29 33.43
N GLY A 281 -9.88 -21.78 32.57
CA GLY A 281 -10.26 -23.19 32.51
C GLY A 281 -9.20 -24.00 31.77
N ASN A 282 -8.77 -25.11 32.36
CA ASN A 282 -7.79 -26.03 31.79
C ASN A 282 -8.20 -26.51 30.38
N GLY A 283 -7.41 -26.19 29.35
CA GLY A 283 -7.57 -26.73 28.00
C GLY A 283 -6.25 -26.75 27.25
N GLY A 284 -5.58 -27.91 27.24
CA GLY A 284 -4.37 -28.13 26.45
C GLY A 284 -4.65 -28.54 25.00
N PHE A 285 -3.54 -28.59 24.24
CA PHE A 285 -3.35 -29.38 23.01
C PHE A 285 -3.86 -28.77 21.69
N LEU A 286 -2.95 -28.19 20.88
CA LEU A 286 -2.33 -28.84 19.71
C LEU A 286 -1.41 -27.88 18.94
N ARG A 287 -0.14 -28.30 18.79
CA ARG A 287 0.81 -27.82 17.79
C ARG A 287 0.39 -28.34 16.41
N GLY A 288 0.34 -27.47 15.40
CA GLY A 288 0.40 -27.91 14.01
C GLY A 288 -0.18 -26.93 12.99
N LEU A 289 0.62 -25.94 12.57
CA LEU A 289 0.75 -25.49 11.17
C LEU A 289 1.82 -24.37 11.12
N ARG A 290 3.10 -24.70 10.92
CA ARG A 290 4.19 -23.70 10.82
C ARG A 290 4.99 -23.74 9.53
N ASP A 291 4.59 -24.51 8.52
CA ASP A 291 5.41 -24.67 7.30
C ASP A 291 4.70 -24.21 6.01
N ARG A 292 3.76 -23.24 6.08
CA ARG A 292 3.11 -22.75 4.85
C ARG A 292 2.85 -21.24 4.74
N LEU A 293 3.21 -20.45 5.74
CA LEU A 293 2.98 -18.99 5.72
C LEU A 293 4.26 -18.15 5.64
N CYS A 294 5.46 -18.78 5.56
CA CYS A 294 6.73 -18.05 5.54
C CYS A 294 7.74 -18.57 4.49
N GLY A 295 7.27 -18.99 3.31
CA GLY A 295 8.13 -19.16 2.12
C GLY A 295 9.52 -19.76 2.37
N ARG A 296 9.58 -20.97 2.94
CA ARG A 296 10.69 -21.91 2.78
C ARG A 296 10.15 -23.23 2.29
#